data_AF-C3YIR6-F1
#
_entry.id   AF-C3YIR6-F1
#
_cell.length_a   1.000
_cell.length_b   1.000
_cell.length_c   1.000
_cell.angle_alpha   90.00
_cell.angle_beta   90.00
_cell.angle_gamma   90.00
#
_symmetry.space_group_name_H-M   'P 1'
#
loop_
_entity.id
_entity.type
_entity.pdbx_description
1 polymer ?
#
loop_
_entity_poly.entity_id
_entity_poly.type
_entity_poly.pdbx_seq_one_letter_code
_entity_poly.pdbx_strand_id
1 'polypeptide(L)'
;MKIALLSDFNKKIARDYGVLLEDAGIALRGLFIIDPRGIIRHMSVNDLPVGRSVDETIRLIQAFQFVEKHGEVCPAGWQPGGDTIGRRKETKMEAGVRLLLPLKEWQIMCPDG
;
A
#
# COMPACT_ATOMS: atom_id res chain seq x y z
N MET A 1 -7.61 7.79 16.42
CA MET A 1 -7.40 7.55 14.97
C MET A 1 -8.77 7.34 14.33
N LYS A 2 -9.10 8.02 13.22
CA LYS A 2 -10.40 7.86 12.53
C LYS A 2 -10.11 7.23 11.17
N ILE A 3 -10.57 6.01 10.97
CA ILE A 3 -10.38 5.24 9.74
C ILE A 3 -11.77 5.04 9.14
N ALA A 4 -11.93 5.36 7.86
CA ALA A 4 -13.18 5.14 7.14
C ALA A 4 -13.31 3.66 6.77
N LEU A 5 -14.51 3.10 6.96
CA LEU A 5 -14.87 1.78 6.46
C LEU A 5 -15.76 1.96 5.24
N LEU A 6 -15.45 1.21 4.18
CA LEU A 6 -16.16 1.23 2.92
C LEU A 6 -17.07 -0.01 2.82
N SER A 7 -18.28 0.15 2.32
CA SER A 7 -19.18 -0.97 2.01
C SER A 7 -19.24 -1.19 0.51
N ASP A 8 -18.91 -2.40 0.05
CA ASP A 8 -18.92 -2.80 -1.36
C ASP A 8 -20.07 -3.78 -1.65
N PHE A 9 -21.31 -3.30 -1.52
CA PHE A 9 -22.52 -4.13 -1.61
C PHE A 9 -22.65 -4.88 -2.95
N ASN A 10 -22.28 -4.24 -4.06
CA ASN A 10 -22.35 -4.84 -5.39
C ASN A 10 -21.07 -5.61 -5.78
N LYS A 11 -20.12 -5.75 -4.84
CA LYS A 11 -18.83 -6.42 -5.03
C LYS A 11 -18.02 -5.88 -6.22
N LYS A 12 -18.29 -4.64 -6.64
CA LYS A 12 -17.64 -4.04 -7.81
C LYS A 12 -16.18 -3.75 -7.49
N ILE A 13 -15.90 -3.25 -6.30
CA ILE A 13 -14.54 -2.88 -5.90
C ILE A 13 -13.70 -4.14 -5.73
N ALA A 14 -14.20 -5.15 -5.03
CA ALA A 14 -13.50 -6.43 -4.88
C ALA A 14 -13.16 -7.08 -6.24
N ARG A 15 -14.06 -6.96 -7.23
CA ARG A 15 -13.83 -7.44 -8.60
C ARG A 15 -12.81 -6.59 -9.35
N ASP A 16 -12.94 -5.27 -9.32
CA ASP A 16 -12.03 -4.34 -10.01
C ASP A 16 -10.59 -4.48 -9.49
N TYR A 17 -10.41 -4.78 -8.20
CA TYR A 17 -9.12 -5.03 -7.57
C TYR A 17 -8.65 -6.50 -7.65
N GLY A 18 -9.43 -7.38 -8.31
CA GLY A 18 -9.05 -8.77 -8.56
C GLY A 18 -8.95 -9.65 -7.32
N VAL A 19 -9.66 -9.31 -6.24
CA VAL A 19 -9.65 -10.05 -4.97
C VAL A 19 -10.96 -10.79 -4.71
N LEU A 20 -11.95 -10.68 -5.59
CA LEU A 20 -13.21 -11.40 -5.47
C LEU A 20 -13.06 -12.85 -5.96
N LEU A 21 -13.41 -13.81 -5.11
CA LEU A 21 -13.69 -15.18 -5.52
C LEU A 21 -15.13 -15.25 -6.02
N GLU A 22 -15.32 -15.22 -7.34
CA GLU A 22 -16.65 -15.16 -7.97
C GLU A 22 -17.54 -16.34 -7.54
N ASP A 23 -17.00 -17.57 -7.52
CA ASP A 23 -17.74 -18.78 -7.16
C ASP A 23 -18.22 -18.79 -5.70
N ALA A 24 -17.41 -18.22 -4.81
CA ALA A 24 -17.69 -18.19 -3.37
C ALA A 24 -18.42 -16.91 -2.93
N GLY A 25 -18.45 -15.87 -3.78
CA GLY A 25 -18.96 -14.55 -3.44
C GLY A 25 -18.20 -13.81 -2.33
N ILE A 26 -16.99 -14.26 -2.00
CA ILE A 26 -16.16 -13.77 -0.89
C ILE A 26 -14.93 -13.07 -1.44
N ALA A 27 -14.55 -11.94 -0.83
CA ALA A 27 -13.30 -11.26 -1.14
C ALA A 27 -12.14 -11.85 -0.33
N LEU A 28 -11.00 -12.08 -1.00
CA LEU A 28 -9.71 -12.35 -0.38
C LEU A 28 -9.24 -11.14 0.43
N ARG A 29 -8.28 -11.38 1.33
CA ARG A 29 -7.71 -10.32 2.17
C ARG A 29 -6.69 -9.51 1.36
N GLY A 30 -7.21 -8.59 0.56
CA GLY A 30 -6.41 -7.60 -0.16
C GLY A 30 -5.87 -6.50 0.76
N LEU A 31 -4.68 -6.02 0.46
CA LEU A 31 -4.13 -4.77 0.99
C LEU A 31 -3.46 -4.04 -0.16
N PHE A 32 -3.79 -2.76 -0.27
CA PHE A 32 -3.30 -1.89 -1.34
C PHE A 32 -2.70 -0.63 -0.72
N ILE A 33 -1.46 -0.31 -1.11
CA ILE A 33 -0.83 0.97 -0.79
C ILE A 33 -0.94 1.84 -2.04
N ILE A 34 -1.70 2.92 -1.94
CA ILE A 34 -1.99 3.86 -3.02
C ILE A 34 -1.30 5.19 -2.70
N ASP A 35 -0.57 5.74 -3.67
CA ASP A 35 0.09 7.03 -3.51
C ASP A 35 -0.89 8.22 -3.71
N PRO A 36 -0.49 9.46 -3.39
CA PRO A 36 -1.34 10.64 -3.57
C PRO A 36 -1.76 10.93 -5.02
N ARG A 37 -1.16 10.27 -6.01
CA ARG A 37 -1.53 10.38 -7.43
C ARG A 37 -2.52 9.28 -7.86
N GLY A 38 -2.98 8.46 -6.91
CA GLY A 38 -3.89 7.36 -7.17
C GLY A 38 -3.22 6.12 -7.77
N ILE A 39 -1.88 6.03 -7.72
CA ILE A 39 -1.15 4.90 -8.28
C ILE A 39 -0.90 3.86 -7.18
N ILE A 40 -1.24 2.61 -7.47
CA ILE A 40 -0.92 1.47 -6.58
C ILE A 40 0.60 1.25 -6.59
N ARG A 41 1.22 1.38 -5.41
CA ARG A 41 2.66 1.16 -5.22
C ARG A 41 2.99 -0.22 -4.70
N HIS A 42 2.05 -0.83 -3.99
CA HIS A 42 2.18 -2.19 -3.48
C HIS A 42 0.80 -2.81 -3.34
N MET A 43 0.72 -4.11 -3.60
CA MET A 43 -0.45 -4.94 -3.33
C MET A 43 0.00 -6.25 -2.68
N SER A 44 -0.74 -6.71 -1.69
CA SER A 44 -0.61 -8.05 -1.13
C SER A 44 -1.99 -8.68 -1.01
N VAL A 45 -2.11 -9.95 -1.39
CA VAL A 45 -3.35 -10.71 -1.30
C VAL A 45 -3.09 -11.95 -0.45
N ASN A 46 -3.85 -12.08 0.63
CA ASN A 46 -3.79 -13.22 1.52
C ASN A 46 -5.05 -14.07 1.39
N ASP A 47 -4.89 -15.39 1.48
CA ASP A 47 -6.02 -16.30 1.64
C ASP A 47 -6.76 -16.04 2.96
N LEU A 48 -8.01 -16.50 3.04
CA LEU A 48 -8.90 -16.31 4.18
C LEU A 48 -8.31 -16.69 5.56
N PRO A 49 -7.56 -17.79 5.74
CA PRO A 49 -7.03 -18.14 7.05
C PRO A 49 -5.77 -17.34 7.43
N VAL A 50 -5.15 -16.64 6.48
CA VAL A 50 -3.85 -15.98 6.69
C VAL A 50 -4.07 -14.50 7.02
N GLY A 51 -3.44 -14.04 8.10
CA GLY A 51 -3.45 -12.64 8.51
C GLY A 51 -2.46 -11.79 7.73
N ARG A 52 -2.73 -10.48 7.65
CA ARG A 52 -1.80 -9.47 7.12
C ARG A 52 -0.83 -9.03 8.22
N SER A 53 0.38 -8.63 7.85
CA SER A 53 1.34 -8.01 8.77
C SER A 53 1.21 -6.48 8.74
N VAL A 54 0.78 -5.89 9.85
CA VAL A 54 0.67 -4.44 9.99
C VAL A 54 2.05 -3.78 10.01
N ASP A 55 3.02 -4.40 10.68
CA ASP A 55 4.39 -3.88 10.78
C ASP A 55 5.05 -3.81 9.41
N GLU A 56 4.83 -4.83 8.56
CA GLU A 56 5.34 -4.82 7.19
C GLU A 56 4.68 -3.72 6.34
N THR A 57 3.38 -3.51 6.52
CA THR A 57 2.66 -2.43 5.83
C THR A 57 3.24 -1.07 6.20
N ILE A 58 3.50 -0.84 7.50
CA ILE A 58 4.10 0.41 7.99
C ILE A 58 5.52 0.58 7.43
N ARG A 59 6.33 -0.50 7.46
CA ARG A 59 7.70 -0.49 6.90
C ARG A 59 7.71 -0.11 5.43
N LEU A 60 6.80 -0.69 4.63
CA LEU A 60 6.67 -0.38 3.20
C LEU A 60 6.27 1.09 2.97
N ILE A 61 5.31 1.61 3.73
CA ILE A 61 4.92 3.03 3.66
C ILE A 61 6.13 3.93 3.96
N GLN A 62 6.88 3.62 5.03
CA GLN A 62 8.08 4.37 5.39
C GLN A 62 9.18 4.27 4.32
N ALA A 63 9.36 3.11 3.71
CA ALA A 63 10.31 2.91 2.62
C ALA A 63 9.93 3.76 1.40
N PHE A 64 8.66 3.74 0.98
CA PHE A 64 8.20 4.57 -0.15
C PHE A 64 8.39 6.06 0.13
N GLN A 65 8.04 6.54 1.33
CA GLN A 65 8.27 7.92 1.76
C GLN A 65 9.76 8.28 1.78
N PHE A 66 10.62 7.34 2.20
CA PHE A 66 12.07 7.53 2.22
C PHE A 66 12.66 7.67 0.82
N VAL A 67 12.34 6.74 -0.08
CA VAL A 67 12.78 6.74 -1.49
C VAL A 67 12.36 8.04 -2.16
N GLU A 68 11.14 8.51 -1.90
CA GLU A 68 10.61 9.74 -2.47
C GLU A 68 11.32 11.00 -1.95
N LYS A 69 11.67 11.02 -0.66
CA LYS A 69 12.37 12.16 -0.04
C LYS A 69 13.87 12.23 -0.40
N HIS A 70 14.55 11.08 -0.48
CA HIS A 70 16.02 11.03 -0.63
C HIS A 70 16.48 10.61 -2.03
N GLY A 71 15.61 9.96 -2.81
CA GLY A 71 15.93 9.46 -4.15
C GLY A 71 16.94 8.31 -4.14
N GLU A 72 16.98 7.54 -3.06
CA GLU A 72 17.82 6.36 -2.84
C GLU A 72 16.98 5.09 -2.91
N VAL A 73 17.62 3.92 -3.06
CA VAL A 73 16.92 2.63 -3.15
C VAL A 73 17.03 1.88 -1.84
N CYS A 74 15.90 1.39 -1.33
CA CYS A 74 15.85 0.54 -0.14
C CYS A 74 16.14 -0.93 -0.53
N PRO A 75 17.16 -1.58 0.06
CA PRO A 75 17.43 -3.01 -0.15
C PRO A 75 16.33 -3.93 0.41
N ALA A 76 16.43 -5.23 0.10
CA ALA A 76 15.58 -6.24 0.70
C ALA A 76 15.71 -6.23 2.24
N GLY A 77 14.58 -6.28 2.94
CA GLY A 77 14.56 -6.22 4.40
C GLY A 77 14.93 -4.86 4.99
N TRP A 78 15.01 -3.79 4.18
CA TRP A 78 15.32 -2.46 4.67
C TRP A 78 14.35 -2.01 5.77
N GLN A 79 14.90 -1.44 6.83
CA GLN A 79 14.16 -0.86 7.95
C GLN A 79 14.51 0.63 8.06
N PRO A 80 13.64 1.46 8.65
CA PRO A 80 13.95 2.87 8.88
C PRO A 80 15.30 3.04 9.61
N GLY A 81 16.20 3.82 8.99
CA GLY A 81 17.56 4.05 9.50
C GLY A 81 18.60 3.01 9.05
N GLY A 82 18.22 2.01 8.27
CA GLY A 82 19.14 1.05 7.65
C GLY A 82 19.81 1.59 6.39
N ASP A 83 20.90 0.93 6.00
CA ASP A 83 21.71 1.29 4.84
C ASP A 83 20.92 1.21 3.52
N THR A 84 21.24 2.12 2.60
CA THR A 84 20.57 2.26 1.31
C THR A 84 21.52 1.96 0.15
N ILE A 85 20.95 1.67 -1.01
CA ILE A 85 21.71 1.49 -2.25
C ILE A 85 21.68 2.80 -3.02
N GLY A 86 22.86 3.29 -3.40
CA GLY A 86 23.05 4.55 -4.10
C GLY A 86 22.27 4.64 -5.43
N ARG A 87 21.95 5.88 -5.83
CA ARG A 87 21.09 6.19 -6.97
C ARG A 87 21.65 5.62 -8.29
N ARG A 88 20.89 4.75 -8.97
CA ARG A 88 21.14 4.41 -10.38
C ARG A 88 20.65 5.58 -11.24
N LYS A 89 21.48 6.08 -12.16
CA LYS A 89 21.27 7.35 -12.91
C LYS A 89 20.03 7.42 -13.84
N GLU A 90 19.13 6.44 -13.83
CA GLU A 90 18.03 6.35 -14.83
C GLU A 90 16.63 6.05 -14.26
N THR A 91 16.43 6.02 -12.94
CA THR A 91 15.08 5.84 -12.40
C THR A 91 14.47 7.20 -12.11
N LYS A 92 13.76 7.79 -13.10
CA LYS A 92 12.81 8.88 -12.84
C LYS A 92 11.62 8.31 -12.05
N MET A 93 11.82 8.12 -10.75
CA MET A 93 10.70 8.08 -9.82
C MET A 93 10.28 9.53 -9.66
N GLU A 94 9.41 10.04 -10.54
CA GLU A 94 8.70 11.27 -10.21
C GLU A 94 7.89 10.95 -8.98
N ALA A 95 8.28 11.47 -7.84
CA ALA A 95 7.71 11.16 -6.55
C ALA A 95 7.61 12.52 -5.85
N GLY A 96 6.41 13.10 -5.93
CA GLY A 96 6.07 14.36 -5.29
C GLY A 96 5.37 14.09 -3.97
N VAL A 97 6.12 13.83 -2.89
CA VAL A 97 5.59 13.93 -1.53
C VAL A 97 5.78 15.37 -1.10
N ARG A 98 4.68 16.10 -1.17
CA ARG A 98 4.57 17.40 -0.54
C ARG A 98 3.75 17.22 0.73
N LEU A 99 4.39 17.42 1.87
CA LEU A 99 3.72 17.54 3.17
C LEU A 99 2.88 18.82 3.18
N LEU A 100 1.63 18.70 2.78
CA LEU A 100 0.59 19.64 3.14
C LEU A 100 -0.59 18.82 3.64
N LEU A 101 -0.91 19.05 4.92
CA LEU A 101 -2.11 18.64 5.65
C LEU A 101 -1.99 17.39 6.58
N PRO A 102 -2.69 17.43 7.73
CA PRO A 102 -2.35 16.67 8.93
C PRO A 102 -2.87 15.23 8.89
N LEU A 103 -1.98 14.24 8.99
CA LEU A 103 -2.14 12.89 9.57
C LEU A 103 -3.43 12.07 9.30
N LYS A 104 -4.24 12.36 8.29
CA LYS A 104 -5.47 11.61 8.01
C LYS A 104 -5.57 11.22 6.55
N GLU A 105 -5.65 9.90 6.37
CA GLU A 105 -6.14 9.18 5.19
C GLU A 105 -5.10 8.81 4.13
N TRP A 106 -4.18 7.92 4.54
CA TRP A 106 -3.80 6.79 3.69
C TRP A 106 -5.00 5.84 3.64
N GLN A 107 -5.60 5.63 2.47
CA GLN A 107 -6.66 4.64 2.32
C GLN A 107 -6.03 3.24 2.20
N ILE A 108 -5.99 2.53 3.33
CA ILE A 108 -5.86 1.09 3.32
C ILE A 108 -7.25 0.55 2.96
N MET A 109 -7.41 0.12 1.71
CA MET A 109 -8.64 -0.51 1.27
C MET A 109 -8.57 -2.00 1.62
N CYS A 110 -9.36 -2.37 2.63
CA CYS A 110 -9.67 -3.74 3.00
C CYS A 110 -11.11 -4.00 2.55
N PRO A 111 -11.36 -4.81 1.49
CA PRO A 111 -12.71 -5.09 1.00
C PRO A 111 -13.52 -6.04 1.91
N ASP A 112 -13.04 -6.32 3.12
CA ASP A 112 -13.68 -7.16 4.12
C ASP A 112 -14.86 -6.43 4.81
N GLY A 113 -16.07 -6.72 4.34
CA GLY A 113 -17.37 -6.38 4.96
C GLY A 113 -18.44 -7.40 4.61
#